data_AF-A0A671F4V0-F1
#
_entry.id   AF-A0A671F4V0-F1
#
_cell.length_a   1.000
_cell.length_b   1.000
_cell.length_c   1.000
_cell.angle_alpha   90.00
_cell.angle_beta   90.00
_cell.angle_gamma   90.00
#
_symmetry.space_group_name_H-M   'P 1'
#
loop_
_entity.id
_entity.type
_entity.pdbx_description
1 polymer ?
#
loop_
_entity_poly.entity_id
_entity_poly.type
_entity_poly.pdbx_seq_one_letter_code
_entity_poly.pdbx_strand_id
1 'polypeptide(L)'
;MIPKGARVNRIVIKSLNKTNDFDSLNYEYTHNYQVALIYINTILAFTISLLGLLLYRSHLISSLLCLEGIILFMFVIVTVMILNTHLTTSSMIPIVLLVFAACEAALGLSLLVIVSNTYGVDHVQNLNLLQC
;
A
#
# COMPACT_ATOMS: atom_id res chain seq x y z
N MET A 1 -40.32 -42.99 26.86
CA MET A 1 -38.93 -43.29 27.25
C MET A 1 -38.02 -42.70 26.18
N ILE A 2 -37.62 -41.42 26.33
CA ILE A 2 -36.85 -40.70 25.30
C ILE A 2 -35.41 -41.22 25.37
N PRO A 3 -34.84 -41.76 24.27
CA PRO A 3 -33.54 -42.40 24.32
C PRO A 3 -32.46 -41.38 24.71
N LYS A 4 -31.74 -41.68 25.80
CA LYS A 4 -30.67 -40.84 26.38
C LYS A 4 -29.62 -40.39 25.34
N GLY A 5 -29.45 -41.13 24.25
CA GLY A 5 -28.53 -40.81 23.14
C GLY A 5 -28.87 -39.53 22.35
N ALA A 6 -30.14 -39.14 22.23
CA ALA A 6 -30.52 -37.94 21.46
C ALA A 6 -30.14 -36.64 22.17
N ARG A 7 -30.10 -36.64 23.52
CA ARG A 7 -29.70 -35.47 24.31
C ARG A 7 -28.18 -35.24 24.29
N VAL A 8 -27.40 -36.33 24.30
CA VAL A 8 -25.92 -36.27 24.20
C VAL A 8 -25.50 -35.72 22.84
N ASN A 9 -26.08 -36.21 21.74
CA ASN A 9 -25.74 -35.71 20.40
C ASN A 9 -26.06 -34.22 20.22
N ARG A 10 -27.17 -33.74 20.80
CA ARG A 10 -27.52 -32.30 20.78
C ARG A 10 -26.53 -31.44 21.56
N ILE A 11 -26.01 -31.92 22.69
CA ILE A 11 -25.01 -31.19 23.49
C ILE A 11 -23.68 -31.15 22.73
N VAL A 12 -23.25 -32.27 22.15
CA VAL A 12 -22.02 -32.36 21.34
C VAL A 12 -22.09 -31.41 20.14
N ILE A 13 -23.21 -31.36 19.41
CA ILE A 13 -23.38 -30.42 18.29
C ILE A 13 -23.38 -28.97 18.78
N LYS A 14 -24.00 -28.67 19.93
CA LYS A 14 -24.01 -27.29 20.47
C LYS A 14 -22.62 -26.85 20.97
N SER A 15 -21.81 -27.77 21.51
CA SER A 15 -20.41 -27.52 21.85
C SER A 15 -19.53 -27.37 20.62
N LEU A 16 -19.70 -28.23 19.60
CA LEU A 16 -18.98 -28.13 18.32
C LEU A 16 -19.27 -26.81 17.60
N ASN A 17 -20.54 -26.39 17.56
CA ASN A 17 -20.90 -25.12 16.95
C ASN A 17 -20.32 -23.92 17.73
N LYS A 18 -20.21 -24.04 19.06
CA LYS A 18 -19.60 -23.01 19.90
C LYS A 18 -18.07 -22.93 19.75
N THR A 19 -17.38 -24.04 19.53
CA THR A 19 -15.95 -24.04 19.19
C THR A 19 -15.71 -23.46 17.80
N ASN A 20 -16.52 -23.84 16.81
CA ASN A 20 -16.42 -23.29 15.46
C ASN A 20 -16.59 -21.76 15.46
N ASP A 21 -17.59 -21.23 16.19
CA ASP A 21 -17.81 -19.78 16.32
C ASP A 21 -16.60 -19.07 16.96
N PHE A 22 -16.02 -19.65 18.01
CA PHE A 22 -14.87 -19.09 18.73
C PHE A 22 -13.60 -19.11 17.88
N ASP A 23 -13.42 -20.15 17.07
CA ASP A 23 -12.31 -20.24 16.12
C ASP A 23 -12.50 -19.20 15.00
N SER A 24 -13.69 -19.06 14.41
CA SER A 24 -13.96 -18.01 13.40
C SER A 24 -13.75 -16.60 13.95
N LEU A 25 -14.10 -16.33 15.21
CA LEU A 25 -13.82 -15.05 15.88
C LEU A 25 -12.31 -14.82 16.06
N ASN A 26 -11.55 -15.86 16.40
CA ASN A 26 -10.08 -15.77 16.47
C ASN A 26 -9.45 -15.57 15.08
N TYR A 27 -9.95 -16.23 14.03
CA TYR A 27 -9.47 -16.02 12.67
C TYR A 27 -9.75 -14.60 12.18
N GLU A 28 -10.95 -14.06 12.42
CA GLU A 28 -11.31 -12.70 12.03
C GLU A 28 -10.54 -11.65 12.84
N TYR A 29 -10.26 -11.93 14.12
CA TYR A 29 -9.39 -11.11 14.96
C TYR A 29 -7.95 -11.14 14.41
N THR A 30 -7.33 -12.31 14.27
CA THR A 30 -5.96 -12.47 13.73
C THR A 30 -5.80 -11.83 12.35
N HIS A 31 -6.81 -11.94 11.47
CA HIS A 31 -6.79 -11.28 10.17
C HIS A 31 -6.80 -9.74 10.30
N ASN A 32 -7.63 -9.19 11.19
CA ASN A 32 -7.65 -7.74 11.46
C ASN A 32 -6.32 -7.22 12.06
N TYR A 33 -5.66 -7.96 12.95
CA TYR A 33 -4.33 -7.58 13.47
C TYR A 33 -3.26 -7.59 12.37
N GLN A 34 -3.28 -8.59 11.49
CA GLN A 34 -2.34 -8.68 10.39
C GLN A 34 -2.55 -7.54 9.38
N VAL A 35 -3.80 -7.23 9.05
CA VAL A 35 -4.16 -6.11 8.16
C VAL A 35 -3.74 -4.77 8.76
N ALA A 36 -3.96 -4.54 10.06
CA ALA A 36 -3.51 -3.33 10.75
C ALA A 36 -1.97 -3.19 10.69
N LEU A 37 -1.23 -4.28 10.86
CA LEU A 37 0.23 -4.29 10.77
C LEU A 37 0.72 -3.94 9.36
N ILE A 38 0.07 -4.47 8.32
CA ILE A 38 0.37 -4.13 6.93
C ILE A 38 0.18 -2.63 6.69
N TYR A 39 -0.94 -2.06 7.13
CA TYR A 39 -1.19 -0.62 6.99
C TYR A 39 -0.13 0.23 7.71
N ILE A 40 0.21 -0.09 8.96
CA ILE A 40 1.23 0.66 9.71
C ILE A 40 2.58 0.61 8.98
N ASN A 41 2.99 -0.55 8.47
CA ASN A 41 4.27 -0.69 7.76
C ASN A 41 4.28 0.09 6.43
N THR A 42 3.18 0.05 5.67
CA THR A 42 3.07 0.82 4.41
C THR A 42 3.08 2.32 4.63
N ILE A 43 2.42 2.82 5.69
CA ILE A 43 2.46 4.24 6.06
C ILE A 43 3.87 4.64 6.49
N LEU A 44 4.55 3.82 7.28
CA LEU A 44 5.94 4.07 7.67
C LEU A 44 6.84 4.18 6.42
N ALA A 45 6.75 3.22 5.51
CA ALA A 45 7.52 3.22 4.27
C ALA A 45 7.24 4.46 3.40
N PHE A 46 5.96 4.88 3.30
CA PHE A 46 5.58 6.12 2.63
C PHE A 46 6.25 7.35 3.26
N THR A 47 6.23 7.46 4.60
CA THR A 47 6.88 8.60 5.29
C THR A 47 8.39 8.64 5.11
N ILE A 48 9.07 7.47 5.10
CA ILE A 48 10.50 7.37 4.83
C ILE A 48 10.83 7.79 3.41
N SER A 49 10.01 7.36 2.44
CA SER A 49 10.17 7.73 1.03
C SER A 49 9.94 9.23 0.79
N LEU A 50 8.93 9.81 1.44
CA LEU A 50 8.68 11.26 1.42
C LEU A 50 9.84 12.05 2.05
N LEU A 51 10.38 11.57 3.16
CA LEU A 51 11.56 12.18 3.79
C LEU A 51 12.79 12.08 2.87
N GLY A 52 12.97 10.95 2.17
CA GLY A 52 13.99 10.79 1.14
C GLY A 52 13.89 11.86 0.05
N LEU A 53 12.69 12.06 -0.51
CA LEU A 53 12.43 13.09 -1.52
C LEU A 53 12.86 14.50 -1.05
N LEU A 54 12.58 14.85 0.21
CA LEU A 54 12.91 16.17 0.78
C LEU A 54 14.41 16.37 1.04
N LEU A 55 15.14 15.30 1.35
CA LEU A 55 16.56 15.37 1.72
C LEU A 55 17.50 15.24 0.51
N TYR A 56 17.13 14.48 -0.53
CA TYR A 56 17.96 14.30 -1.74
C TYR A 56 17.81 15.50 -2.69
N ARG A 57 18.38 16.65 -2.30
CA ARG A 57 18.37 17.89 -3.10
C ARG A 57 19.40 17.93 -4.23
N SER A 58 20.41 17.05 -4.24
CA SER A 58 21.53 17.13 -5.19
C SER A 58 21.51 16.12 -6.34
N HIS A 59 20.86 14.97 -6.17
CA HIS A 59 20.75 13.94 -7.21
C HIS A 59 19.30 13.69 -7.57
N LEU A 60 18.89 14.25 -8.71
CA LEU A 60 17.51 14.21 -9.21
C LEU A 60 17.08 12.78 -9.62
N ILE A 61 18.03 11.87 -9.86
CA ILE A 61 17.76 10.43 -10.05
C ILE A 61 17.25 9.77 -8.75
N SER A 62 17.82 10.13 -7.59
CA SER A 62 17.41 9.56 -6.29
C SER A 62 16.01 10.01 -5.89
N SER A 63 15.65 11.26 -6.21
CA SER A 63 14.30 11.78 -5.97
C SER A 63 13.26 11.11 -6.87
N LEU A 64 13.56 10.85 -8.14
CA LEU A 64 12.68 10.11 -9.06
C LEU A 64 12.40 8.69 -8.56
N LEU A 65 13.42 8.00 -8.05
CA LEU A 65 13.29 6.66 -7.49
C LEU A 65 12.45 6.64 -6.20
N CYS A 66 12.55 7.69 -5.37
CA CYS A 66 11.63 7.89 -4.26
C CYS A 66 10.19 8.13 -4.74
N LEU A 67 9.98 8.90 -5.82
CA LEU A 67 8.65 9.17 -6.35
C LEU A 67 7.98 7.90 -6.89
N GLU A 68 8.75 7.02 -7.54
CA GLU A 68 8.29 5.68 -7.94
C GLU A 68 7.90 4.82 -6.73
N GLY A 69 8.68 4.89 -5.63
CA GLY A 69 8.35 4.24 -4.36
C GLY A 69 7.03 4.72 -3.75
N ILE A 70 6.80 6.04 -3.74
CA ILE A 70 5.55 6.65 -3.23
C ILE A 70 4.32 6.11 -3.97
N ILE A 71 4.41 6.01 -5.30
CA ILE A 71 3.35 5.48 -6.16
C ILE A 71 3.06 4.01 -5.84
N LEU A 72 4.11 3.22 -5.65
CA LEU A 72 3.98 1.79 -5.34
C LEU A 72 3.32 1.56 -3.97
N PHE A 73 3.70 2.33 -2.94
CA PHE A 73 3.07 2.22 -1.62
C PHE A 73 1.59 2.64 -1.63
N MET A 74 1.23 3.68 -2.40
CA MET A 74 -0.17 4.05 -2.62
C MET A 74 -0.97 2.92 -3.30
N PHE A 75 -0.37 2.25 -4.30
CA PHE A 75 -0.99 1.09 -4.95
C PHE A 75 -1.25 -0.06 -3.96
N VAL A 76 -0.28 -0.40 -3.10
CA VAL A 76 -0.44 -1.47 -2.10
C VAL A 76 -1.55 -1.14 -1.09
N ILE A 77 -1.63 0.10 -0.61
CA ILE A 77 -2.68 0.50 0.34
C ILE A 77 -4.07 0.40 -0.29
N VAL A 78 -4.23 0.89 -1.53
CA VAL A 78 -5.52 0.85 -2.25
C VAL A 78 -5.95 -0.58 -2.56
N THR A 79 -5.02 -1.43 -3.03
CA THR A 79 -5.32 -2.85 -3.32
C THR A 79 -5.71 -3.63 -2.07
N VAL A 80 -5.00 -3.43 -0.96
CA VAL A 80 -5.34 -4.05 0.34
C VAL A 80 -6.69 -3.54 0.86
N MET A 81 -7.02 -2.26 0.68
CA MET A 81 -8.34 -1.71 1.05
C MET A 81 -9.48 -2.34 0.24
N ILE A 82 -9.30 -2.48 -1.07
CA ILE A 82 -10.30 -3.08 -1.96
C ILE A 82 -10.51 -4.56 -1.64
N LEU A 83 -9.42 -5.29 -1.36
CA LEU A 83 -9.48 -6.70 -0.99
C LEU A 83 -10.21 -6.91 0.34
N ASN A 84 -9.92 -6.08 1.35
CA ASN A 84 -10.57 -6.15 2.67
C ASN A 84 -12.07 -5.81 2.63
N THR A 85 -12.46 -4.87 1.77
CA THR A 85 -13.87 -4.44 1.66
C THR A 85 -14.69 -5.30 0.69
N HIS A 86 -14.07 -6.30 0.03
CA HIS A 86 -14.69 -7.14 -1.00
C HIS A 86 -15.42 -6.33 -2.10
N LEU A 87 -14.98 -5.09 -2.37
CA LEU A 87 -15.56 -4.22 -3.38
C LEU A 87 -14.97 -4.56 -4.76
N THR A 88 -15.51 -5.60 -5.40
CA THR A 88 -15.08 -6.06 -6.73
C THR A 88 -15.23 -4.99 -7.80
N THR A 89 -16.18 -4.06 -7.65
CA THR A 89 -16.44 -2.95 -8.57
C THR A 89 -15.32 -1.90 -8.56
N SER A 90 -14.59 -1.74 -7.45
CA SER A 90 -13.49 -0.77 -7.33
C SER A 90 -12.13 -1.33 -7.75
N SER A 91 -12.04 -2.58 -8.18
CA SER A 91 -10.77 -3.22 -8.59
C SER A 91 -10.07 -2.52 -9.77
N MET A 92 -10.78 -1.74 -10.57
CA MET A 92 -10.23 -0.96 -11.68
C MET A 92 -9.45 0.29 -11.22
N ILE A 93 -9.75 0.82 -10.03
CA ILE A 93 -9.16 2.05 -9.48
C ILE A 93 -7.63 1.96 -9.33
N PRO A 94 -7.05 0.91 -8.70
CA PRO A 94 -5.60 0.82 -8.54
C PRO A 94 -4.84 0.69 -9.88
N ILE A 95 -5.47 0.11 -10.91
CA ILE A 95 -4.88 0.03 -12.25
C ILE A 95 -4.83 1.41 -12.91
N VAL A 96 -5.93 2.17 -12.82
CA VAL A 96 -5.98 3.55 -13.36
C VAL A 96 -4.98 4.45 -12.64
N LEU A 97 -4.87 4.35 -11.31
CA LEU A 97 -3.87 5.07 -10.52
C LEU A 97 -2.44 4.76 -10.99
N LEU A 98 -2.13 3.48 -11.25
CA LEU A 98 -0.80 3.05 -11.71
C LEU A 98 -0.45 3.67 -13.08
N VAL A 99 -1.42 3.74 -13.99
CA VAL A 99 -1.20 4.32 -15.33
C VAL A 99 -0.90 5.81 -15.25
N PHE A 100 -1.70 6.59 -14.51
CA PHE A 100 -1.43 8.02 -14.31
C PHE A 100 -0.08 8.27 -13.68
N ALA A 101 0.28 7.44 -12.70
CA ALA A 101 1.55 7.55 -12.01
C ALA A 101 2.76 7.24 -12.92
N ALA A 102 2.64 6.26 -13.82
CA ALA A 102 3.65 5.99 -14.84
C ALA A 102 3.80 7.16 -15.83
N CYS A 103 2.71 7.85 -16.18
CA CYS A 103 2.77 9.05 -17.00
C CYS A 103 3.55 10.18 -16.31
N GLU A 104 3.28 10.44 -15.02
CA GLU A 104 4.02 11.45 -14.24
C GLU A 104 5.51 11.08 -14.11
N ALA A 105 5.84 9.81 -13.89
CA ALA A 105 7.22 9.35 -13.83
C ALA A 105 7.94 9.54 -15.18
N ALA A 106 7.28 9.25 -16.31
CA ALA A 106 7.84 9.47 -17.64
C ALA A 106 8.08 10.96 -17.93
N LEU A 107 7.15 11.83 -17.53
CA LEU A 107 7.31 13.28 -17.61
C LEU A 107 8.50 13.75 -16.75
N GLY A 108 8.60 13.29 -15.50
CA GLY A 108 9.72 13.59 -14.61
C GLY A 108 11.08 13.16 -15.17
N LEU A 109 11.15 11.96 -15.76
CA LEU A 109 12.37 11.45 -16.39
C LEU A 109 12.75 12.26 -17.65
N SER A 110 11.76 12.66 -18.45
CA SER A 110 12.01 13.51 -19.62
C SER A 110 12.59 14.89 -19.22
N LEU A 111 12.10 15.47 -18.13
CA LEU A 111 12.60 16.73 -17.59
C LEU A 111 14.02 16.57 -17.06
N LEU A 112 14.30 15.48 -16.34
CA LEU A 112 15.66 15.13 -15.88
C LEU A 112 16.65 15.11 -17.06
N VAL A 113 16.30 14.45 -18.16
CA VAL A 113 17.16 14.35 -19.35
C VAL A 113 17.41 15.72 -19.98
N ILE A 114 16.42 16.62 -19.99
CA ILE A 114 16.60 17.99 -20.49
C ILE A 114 17.56 18.76 -19.58
N VAL A 115 17.36 18.71 -18.25
CA VAL A 115 18.22 19.39 -17.26
C VAL A 115 19.65 18.88 -17.31
N SER A 116 19.85 17.56 -17.46
CA SER A 116 21.20 16.98 -17.58
C SER A 116 21.90 17.43 -18.86
N ASN A 117 21.17 17.55 -19.98
CA ASN A 117 21.74 18.02 -21.24
C ASN A 117 22.04 19.52 -21.25
N THR A 118 21.26 20.35 -20.55
CA THR A 118 21.49 21.82 -20.51
C THR A 118 22.56 22.24 -19.51
N TYR A 119 22.67 21.55 -18.37
CA TYR A 119 23.55 21.96 -17.27
C TYR A 119 24.80 21.10 -17.09
N GLY A 120 24.94 20.00 -17.84
CA GLY A 120 26.16 19.17 -17.93
C GLY A 120 26.54 18.40 -16.66
N VAL A 121 25.98 18.76 -15.51
CA VAL A 121 26.13 18.11 -14.20
C VAL A 121 24.83 18.28 -13.43
N ASP A 122 24.36 17.20 -12.83
CA ASP A 122 23.06 16.94 -12.16
C ASP A 122 22.73 17.86 -10.98
N HIS A 123 23.50 18.92 -10.77
CA HIS A 123 23.42 19.77 -9.60
C HIS A 123 22.33 20.84 -9.74
N VAL A 124 21.31 20.69 -8.90
CA VAL A 124 20.16 21.60 -8.74
C VAL A 124 20.58 23.04 -8.37
N GLN A 125 21.86 23.27 -8.05
CA GLN A 125 22.43 24.60 -7.82
C GLN A 125 22.57 25.45 -9.11
N ASN A 126 22.56 24.85 -10.31
CA ASN A 126 22.70 25.61 -11.57
C ASN A 126 21.38 26.26 -12.05
N LEU A 127 20.26 25.94 -11.40
CA LEU A 127 18.95 26.58 -11.63
C LEU A 127 18.82 27.95 -10.95
N ASN A 128 19.89 28.46 -10.31
CA ASN A 128 19.90 29.78 -9.69
C ASN A 128 19.76 30.95 -10.69
N LEU A 129 19.77 30.67 -11.99
CA LEU A 129 19.46 31.64 -13.05
C LEU A 129 17.99 32.12 -13.06
N LEU A 130 17.07 31.44 -12.36
CA LEU A 130 15.68 31.88 -12.19
C LEU A 130 15.44 32.78 -10.97
N GLN A 131 16.47 33.02 -10.14
CA GLN A 131 16.43 34.14 -9.19
C GLN A 131 16.78 35.44 -9.94
N CYS A 132 15.78 36.04 -10.57
CA CYS A 132 15.78 37.46 -10.95
C CYS A 132 14.54 38.11 -10.35
#